data_AF-A0A3R7KNK4-F1
#
_entry.id   AF-A0A3R7KNK4-F1
#
_cell.length_a   1.000
_cell.length_b   1.000
_cell.length_c   1.000
_cell.angle_alpha   90.00
_cell.angle_beta   90.00
_cell.angle_gamma   90.00
#
_symmetry.space_group_name_H-M   'P 1'
#
loop_
_entity.id
_entity.type
_entity.pdbx_description
1 polymer ?
#
loop_
_entity_poly.entity_id
_entity_poly.type
_entity_poly.pdbx_seq_one_letter_code
_entity_poly.pdbx_strand_id
1 'polypeptide(L)'
;MSTLALVLWLLAVLFYGVGDLVTTIVGTRTDGLEEGQPLTRAIFGEQPSALRFGLFKVGILLVFYGGSLLLPDDRFRALVPAAILGVGIGVVVHNVRTILAVR
;
A
#
# COMPACT_ATOMS: atom_id res chain seq x y z
N MET A 1 17.60 -6.91 12.85
CA MET A 1 16.70 -7.18 11.71
C MET A 1 17.53 -7.86 10.62
N SER A 2 17.06 -8.96 10.05
CA SER A 2 17.81 -9.71 9.03
C SER A 2 17.83 -8.97 7.68
N THR A 3 18.81 -9.28 6.82
CA THR A 3 18.88 -8.74 5.45
C THR A 3 17.61 -9.01 4.66
N LEU A 4 17.04 -10.22 4.80
CA LEU A 4 15.76 -10.57 4.18
C LEU A 4 14.64 -9.65 4.64
N ALA A 5 14.51 -9.40 5.94
CA ALA A 5 13.48 -8.52 6.47
C ALA A 5 13.65 -7.07 5.98
N LEU A 6 14.88 -6.58 5.85
CA LEU A 6 15.17 -5.25 5.28
C LEU A 6 14.72 -5.16 3.82
N VAL A 7 15.06 -6.15 2.99
CA VAL A 7 14.63 -6.20 1.59
C VAL A 7 13.11 -6.26 1.49
N LEU A 8 12.45 -7.08 2.31
CA LEU A 8 10.99 -7.16 2.33
C LEU A 8 10.35 -5.84 2.75
N TRP A 9 10.90 -5.12 3.73
CA TRP A 9 10.41 -3.80 4.12
C TRP A 9 10.56 -2.78 2.99
N LEU A 10 11.70 -2.77 2.32
CA LEU A 10 11.94 -1.87 1.18
C LEU A 10 10.95 -2.14 0.05
N LEU A 11 10.72 -3.41 -0.28
CA LEU A 11 9.72 -3.80 -1.28
C LEU A 11 8.30 -3.48 -0.80
N ALA A 12 7.96 -3.70 0.46
CA ALA A 12 6.66 -3.34 1.02
C ALA A 12 6.40 -1.83 0.90
N VAL A 13 7.37 -0.99 1.25
CA VAL A 13 7.30 0.46 1.06
C VAL A 13 7.12 0.80 -0.42
N LEU A 14 7.86 0.14 -1.32
CA LEU A 14 7.78 0.41 -2.75
C LEU A 14 6.42 0.03 -3.34
N PHE A 15 5.88 -1.15 -3.03
CA PHE A 15 4.62 -1.63 -3.63
C PHE A 15 3.39 -1.11 -2.88
N TYR A 16 3.29 -1.32 -1.57
CA TYR A 16 2.13 -0.91 -0.77
C TYR A 16 2.13 0.59 -0.47
N GLY A 17 3.30 1.19 -0.27
CA GLY A 17 3.43 2.62 -0.01
C GLY A 17 3.33 3.43 -1.31
N VAL A 18 4.40 3.38 -2.11
CA VAL A 18 4.58 4.25 -3.28
C VAL A 18 3.73 3.80 -4.47
N GLY A 19 3.81 2.53 -4.85
CA GLY A 19 3.14 1.98 -6.02
C GLY A 19 1.62 2.13 -5.92
N ASP A 20 1.04 1.70 -4.81
CA ASP A 20 -0.39 1.87 -4.55
C ASP A 20 -0.78 3.36 -4.57
N LEU A 21 -0.07 4.23 -3.84
CA LEU A 21 -0.32 5.68 -3.85
C LEU A 21 -0.34 6.26 -5.27
N VAL A 22 0.69 5.97 -6.07
CA VAL A 22 0.80 6.47 -7.45
C VAL A 22 -0.33 5.93 -8.30
N THR A 23 -0.60 4.63 -8.25
CA THR A 23 -1.62 4.01 -9.09
C THR A 23 -3.04 4.47 -8.71
N THR A 24 -3.35 4.65 -7.43
CA THR A 24 -4.61 5.25 -6.97
C THR A 24 -4.78 6.70 -7.45
N ILE A 25 -3.73 7.53 -7.34
CA ILE A 25 -3.79 8.93 -7.82
C ILE A 25 -3.97 8.98 -9.34
N VAL A 26 -3.30 8.09 -10.09
CA VAL A 26 -3.47 8.02 -11.55
C VAL A 26 -4.88 7.52 -11.89
N GLY A 27 -5.40 6.52 -11.17
CA GLY A 27 -6.75 6.00 -11.35
C GLY A 27 -7.82 7.07 -11.15
N THR A 28 -7.74 7.84 -10.06
CA THR A 28 -8.69 8.93 -9.75
C THR A 28 -8.64 10.10 -10.73
N ARG A 29 -7.58 10.22 -11.53
CA ARG A 29 -7.44 11.22 -12.60
C ARG A 29 -7.79 10.69 -13.99
N THR A 30 -8.17 9.42 -14.11
CA THR A 30 -8.56 8.81 -15.38
C THR A 30 -10.07 8.94 -15.54
N ASP A 31 -10.53 9.64 -16.58
CA ASP A 31 -11.95 9.84 -16.85
C ASP A 31 -12.68 8.49 -16.96
N GLY A 32 -13.80 8.35 -16.25
CA GLY A 32 -14.58 7.11 -16.19
C GLY A 32 -14.19 6.13 -15.09
N LEU A 33 -13.21 6.47 -14.24
CA LEU A 33 -12.88 5.69 -13.04
C LEU A 33 -13.21 6.45 -11.75
N GLU A 34 -14.02 5.82 -10.91
CA GLU A 34 -14.24 6.23 -9.52
C GLU A 34 -13.52 5.27 -8.56
N GLU A 35 -13.11 5.77 -7.39
CA GLU A 35 -12.58 4.95 -6.31
C GLU A 35 -13.65 3.97 -5.81
N GLY A 36 -13.55 2.71 -6.25
CA GLY A 36 -14.54 1.66 -5.94
C GLY A 36 -14.38 1.01 -4.55
N GLN A 37 -13.27 1.26 -3.84
CA GLN A 37 -13.05 0.66 -2.52
C GLN A 37 -13.89 1.36 -1.44
N PRO A 38 -14.85 0.65 -0.79
CA PRO A 38 -15.77 1.27 0.17
C PRO A 38 -15.05 1.91 1.36
N LEU A 39 -13.97 1.28 1.82
CA LEU A 39 -13.16 1.77 2.94
C LEU A 39 -12.42 3.07 2.56
N THR A 40 -11.83 3.11 1.38
CA THR A 40 -11.10 4.28 0.88
C THR A 40 -12.06 5.44 0.67
N ARG A 41 -13.24 5.19 0.10
CA ARG A 41 -14.30 6.20 -0.05
C ARG A 41 -14.85 6.70 1.29
N ALA A 42 -15.00 5.82 2.28
CA ALA A 42 -15.46 6.21 3.61
C ALA A 42 -14.45 7.09 4.37
N ILE A 43 -13.15 6.83 4.20
CA ILE A 43 -12.09 7.58 4.91
C ILE A 43 -11.72 8.87 4.19
N PHE A 44 -11.67 8.85 2.86
CA PHE A 44 -11.11 9.95 2.05
C PHE A 44 -12.12 10.68 1.17
N GLY A 45 -13.36 10.19 1.06
CA GLY A 45 -14.36 10.72 0.13
C GLY A 45 -14.17 10.18 -1.29
N GLU A 46 -14.81 10.83 -2.26
CA GLU A 46 -14.84 10.39 -3.67
C GLU A 46 -13.49 10.49 -4.37
N GLN A 47 -12.62 11.40 -3.92
CA GLN A 47 -11.28 11.59 -4.46
C GLN A 47 -10.26 11.74 -3.32
N PRO A 48 -9.50 10.68 -2.99
CA PRO A 48 -8.45 10.77 -2.00
C PRO A 48 -7.36 11.77 -2.41
N SER A 49 -7.08 12.75 -1.55
CA SER A 49 -5.94 13.64 -1.78
C SER A 49 -4.62 12.87 -1.59
N ALA A 50 -3.67 13.10 -2.50
CA ALA A 50 -2.36 12.44 -2.49
C ALA A 50 -1.66 12.56 -1.12
N LEU A 51 -1.76 13.73 -0.49
CA LEU A 51 -1.17 13.98 0.82
C LEU A 51 -1.85 13.18 1.93
N ARG A 52 -3.19 13.21 2.03
CA ARG A 52 -3.91 12.49 3.09
C ARG A 52 -3.75 10.98 2.95
N PHE A 53 -3.81 10.47 1.72
CA PHE A 53 -3.62 9.04 1.45
C PHE A 53 -2.18 8.60 1.71
N GLY A 54 -1.19 9.41 1.31
CA GLY A 54 0.22 9.17 1.60
C GLY A 54 0.51 9.14 3.11
N LEU A 55 0.02 10.11 3.86
CA LEU A 55 0.17 10.15 5.32
C LEU A 55 -0.48 8.95 6.01
N PHE A 56 -1.67 8.53 5.56
CA PHE A 56 -2.32 7.33 6.06
C PHE A 56 -1.47 6.08 5.84
N LYS A 57 -0.90 5.91 4.64
CA LYS A 57 0.00 4.78 4.34
C LYS A 57 1.26 4.79 5.21
N VAL A 58 1.87 5.96 5.40
CA VAL A 58 3.02 6.11 6.31
C VAL A 58 2.63 5.69 7.73
N GLY A 59 1.48 6.15 8.23
CA GLY A 59 0.96 5.74 9.54
C GLY A 59 0.81 4.23 9.67
N ILE A 60 0.19 3.58 8.67
CA ILE A 60 0.03 2.12 8.63
C ILE A 60 1.40 1.42 8.64
N LEU A 61 2.34 1.84 7.78
CA LEU A 61 3.68 1.27 7.71
C LEU A 61 4.44 1.41 9.03
N LEU A 62 4.34 2.57 9.69
CA LEU A 62 4.96 2.79 11.00
C LEU A 62 4.35 1.92 12.09
N VAL A 63 3.02 1.76 12.12
CA VAL A 63 2.34 0.88 13.07
C VAL A 63 2.78 -0.57 12.89
N PHE A 64 2.79 -1.08 11.66
CA PHE A 64 3.25 -2.45 11.40
C PHE A 64 4.74 -2.63 11.64
N TYR A 65 5.57 -1.62 11.32
CA TYR A 65 7.00 -1.66 11.62
C TYR A 65 7.23 -1.71 13.12
N GLY A 66 6.64 -0.80 13.88
CA GLY A 66 6.73 -0.79 15.34
C GLY A 66 6.21 -2.09 15.97
N GLY A 67 5.06 -2.59 15.50
CA GLY A 67 4.52 -3.87 15.94
C GLY A 67 5.44 -5.05 15.64
N SER A 68 6.11 -5.05 14.49
CA SER A 68 7.08 -6.10 14.15
C SER A 68 8.27 -6.13 15.11
N LEU A 69 8.71 -4.98 15.64
CA LEU A 69 9.82 -4.92 16.60
C LEU A 69 9.48 -5.63 17.92
N LEU A 70 8.19 -5.72 18.27
CA LEU A 70 7.72 -6.40 19.48
C LEU A 70 7.68 -7.92 19.33
N LEU A 71 7.85 -8.47 18.12
CA LEU A 71 7.86 -9.92 17.90
C LEU A 71 9.18 -10.54 18.39
N PRO A 72 9.13 -11.73 19.03
CA PRO A 72 10.31 -12.33 19.66
C PRO A 72 11.26 -13.03 18.68
N ASP A 73 10.78 -13.50 17.53
CA ASP A 73 11.59 -14.22 16.53
C ASP A 73 11.71 -13.42 15.23
N ASP A 74 12.93 -13.27 14.73
CA ASP A 74 13.24 -12.62 13.46
C ASP A 74 12.53 -13.25 12.25
N ARG A 75 12.18 -14.54 12.31
CA ARG A 75 11.36 -15.22 11.29
C ARG A 75 9.96 -14.62 11.24
N PHE A 76 9.32 -14.42 12.40
CA PHE A 76 8.00 -13.78 12.46
C PHE A 76 8.07 -12.29 12.09
N ARG A 77 9.17 -11.61 12.43
CA ARG A 77 9.41 -10.22 12.01
C ARG A 77 9.44 -10.06 10.49
N ALA A 78 9.98 -11.04 9.75
CA ALA A 78 10.02 -11.02 8.29
C ALA A 78 8.66 -11.28 7.64
N LEU A 79 7.74 -11.98 8.33
CA LEU A 79 6.39 -12.24 7.81
C LEU A 79 5.56 -10.96 7.70
N VAL A 80 5.77 -10.00 8.58
CA VAL A 80 5.05 -8.71 8.58
C VAL A 80 5.25 -7.95 7.25
N PRO A 81 6.48 -7.58 6.85
CA PRO A 81 6.69 -6.92 5.56
C PRO A 81 6.40 -7.83 4.37
N ALA A 82 6.56 -9.15 4.48
CA ALA A 82 6.17 -10.07 3.41
C ALA A 82 4.67 -10.03 3.12
N ALA A 83 3.83 -10.01 4.17
CA ALA A 83 2.38 -9.89 4.01
C ALA A 83 1.98 -8.54 3.41
N ILE A 84 2.59 -7.44 3.89
CA ILE A 84 2.35 -6.09 3.35
C ILE A 84 2.78 -6.00 1.88
N LEU A 85 3.91 -6.59 1.53
CA LEU A 85 4.37 -6.68 0.14
C LEU A 85 3.35 -7.43 -0.74
N GLY A 86 2.86 -8.58 -0.27
CA GLY A 86 1.85 -9.36 -1.00
C GLY A 86 0.58 -8.55 -1.28
N VAL A 87 0.08 -7.83 -0.27
CA VAL A 87 -1.05 -6.89 -0.43
C VAL A 87 -0.70 -5.79 -1.42
N GLY A 88 0.46 -5.16 -1.26
CA GLY A 88 0.92 -4.06 -2.13
C GLY A 88 1.00 -4.46 -3.60
N ILE A 89 1.54 -5.65 -3.90
CA ILE A 89 1.57 -6.19 -5.27
C ILE A 89 0.15 -6.38 -5.79
N GLY A 90 -0.74 -6.98 -4.99
CA GLY A 90 -2.13 -7.22 -5.37
C GLY A 90 -2.87 -5.92 -5.72
N VAL A 91 -2.72 -4.88 -4.91
CA VAL A 91 -3.36 -3.59 -5.15
C VAL A 91 -2.77 -2.89 -6.38
N VAL A 92 -1.45 -2.85 -6.53
CA VAL A 92 -0.81 -2.27 -7.73
C VAL A 92 -1.27 -2.96 -9.01
N VAL A 93 -1.28 -4.30 -9.03
CA VAL A 93 -1.76 -5.08 -10.18
C VAL A 93 -3.22 -4.79 -10.47
N HIS A 94 -4.06 -4.71 -9.44
CA HIS A 94 -5.48 -4.38 -9.59
C HIS A 94 -5.66 -2.97 -10.18
N ASN A 95 -5.05 -1.95 -9.58
CA ASN A 95 -5.17 -0.57 -10.03
C ASN A 95 -4.67 -0.40 -11.47
N VAL A 96 -3.52 -1.00 -11.81
CA VAL A 96 -2.96 -0.96 -13.18
C VAL A 96 -3.93 -1.62 -14.17
N ARG A 97 -4.49 -2.79 -13.85
CA ARG A 97 -5.48 -3.45 -14.73
C ARG A 97 -6.72 -2.59 -14.94
N THR A 98 -7.23 -1.96 -13.87
CA THR A 98 -8.38 -1.07 -13.94
C THR A 98 -8.10 0.15 -14.81
N ILE A 99 -6.93 0.78 -14.66
CA ILE A 99 -6.50 1.92 -15.49
C ILE A 99 -6.37 1.52 -16.97
N LEU A 100 -5.79 0.35 -17.25
CA LEU A 100 -5.61 -0.14 -18.61
C LEU A 100 -6.92 -0.58 -19.28
N ALA A 101 -7.95 -0.94 -18.50
CA ALA A 101 -9.23 -1.38 -19.04
C ALA A 101 -10.11 -0.23 -19.56
N VAL A 102 -9.82 1.01 -19.16
CA VAL A 102 -10.59 2.21 -19.56
C VAL A 102 -9.84 3.15 -20.51
N ARG A 103 -8.55 2.88 -20.74
CA ARG A 103 -7.73 3.57 -21.74
C ARG A 103 -7.87 2.91 -23.10
#